data_AF-A0A927NF38-F1
#
_entry.id   AF-A0A927NF38-F1
#
_cell.length_a   1.000
_cell.length_b   1.000
_cell.length_c   1.000
_cell.angle_alpha   90.00
_cell.angle_beta   90.00
_cell.angle_gamma   90.00
#
_symmetry.space_group_name_H-M   'P 1'
#
loop_
_entity.id
_entity.type
_entity.pdbx_description
1 polymer ?
#
loop_
_entity_poly.entity_id
_entity_poly.type
_entity_poly.pdbx_seq_one_letter_code
_entity_poly.pdbx_strand_id
1 'polypeptide(L)'
;IFYNGSDYTGLVTYSDVVKDAHNDWKADKELSGKLITRYASAFGEFSTIAGKSWKDDFTTGVLTVPGTKTPTWTRISTPRYTGDGATAFTIPASAFEEYDAIDVTVFHTTAFGPADKAANFKTALFNMYDCGNGDNANTMSGYLLSSATVELPVNGPLYVTYRITSPGDYTLFLMSDDENVVRATTTGIFFDYVTGVMSNITYEADGGTHTNPSTYVEGTLLPLTDASKEGYTFDGWYTDSQFKDKVTEIPVDTTGDITIYAKFNKIYQTFNITYELDGGTHSNPATYTEGTGHVLTDATKEGYNFVGWYTDNACTVKVTEILAEQTGDITLYAKFAKIPEVYNITYVVDGGVHGNPESYTEGSAVALTNAMKTGYTFEGWYLDEECSEQITEISAEQTGDITLYAKFTKILQTFNVTYEADGGEHSNPATYTEGTTVQLVDATKDGYTFDGWYTDSAFENEVTEISATQTGDITLYAKFTKIVIPDDSGSDNDSDESGSSDDTNASDSDSESIGDIVFQLFDCSSMLSFGGVGALSILIAASALIIKKKED
;
A
#
# COMPACT_ATOMS: atom_id res chain seq x y z
N ILE A 1 24.97 -89.62 60.38
CA ILE A 1 26.33 -89.47 60.96
C ILE A 1 26.70 -88.00 60.83
N PHE A 2 27.27 -87.36 61.85
CA PHE A 2 27.72 -85.96 61.77
C PHE A 2 29.12 -85.86 61.16
N TYR A 3 29.25 -85.04 60.11
CA TYR A 3 30.49 -84.47 59.51
C TYR A 3 29.98 -83.45 58.47
N ASN A 4 30.24 -82.13 58.45
CA ASN A 4 31.39 -81.26 58.75
C ASN A 4 32.49 -81.25 57.69
N GLY A 5 32.83 -80.06 57.16
CA GLY A 5 33.96 -79.83 56.25
C GLY A 5 33.65 -79.79 54.75
N SER A 6 33.75 -78.58 54.18
CA SER A 6 34.34 -78.22 52.88
C SER A 6 34.20 -79.15 51.64
N ASP A 7 33.68 -78.53 50.58
CA ASP A 7 33.91 -78.77 49.14
C ASP A 7 33.22 -79.95 48.42
N TYR A 8 32.21 -79.54 47.62
CA TYR A 8 31.66 -80.11 46.38
C TYR A 8 31.88 -81.59 46.01
N THR A 9 30.77 -82.33 45.83
CA THR A 9 30.31 -82.85 44.51
C THR A 9 29.01 -83.67 44.64
N GLY A 10 28.18 -83.70 43.59
CA GLY A 10 27.23 -84.81 43.37
C GLY A 10 25.75 -84.61 43.78
N LEU A 11 24.94 -84.31 42.76
CA LEU A 11 23.54 -84.69 42.54
C LEU A 11 22.92 -85.78 43.45
N VAL A 12 21.77 -85.49 44.06
CA VAL A 12 20.38 -85.62 43.52
C VAL A 12 19.48 -84.64 44.30
N THR A 13 18.27 -84.16 43.93
CA THR A 13 17.26 -84.31 42.84
C THR A 13 16.85 -82.89 42.37
N TYR A 14 16.15 -82.58 41.28
CA TYR A 14 15.45 -83.29 40.18
C TYR A 14 14.15 -84.06 40.51
N SER A 15 12.98 -83.39 40.49
CA SER A 15 11.71 -84.05 40.12
C SER A 15 10.63 -83.08 39.58
N ASP A 16 10.05 -82.22 40.45
CA ASP A 16 8.68 -81.69 40.21
C ASP A 16 8.57 -80.16 40.07
N VAL A 17 9.06 -79.37 41.04
CA VAL A 17 8.83 -77.89 41.11
C VAL A 17 9.26 -77.10 39.85
N VAL A 18 10.30 -77.56 39.14
CA VAL A 18 10.79 -76.91 37.91
C VAL A 18 9.92 -77.26 36.68
N LYS A 19 9.19 -78.38 36.71
CA LYS A 19 8.16 -78.69 35.72
C LYS A 19 6.90 -77.87 35.96
N ASP A 20 6.54 -77.63 37.21
CA ASP A 20 5.37 -76.83 37.54
C ASP A 20 5.61 -75.35 37.15
N ALA A 21 6.72 -74.74 37.59
CA ALA A 21 7.02 -73.33 37.29
C ALA A 21 7.15 -73.00 35.78
N HIS A 22 7.63 -73.93 34.94
CA HIS A 22 7.69 -73.75 33.48
C HIS A 22 6.33 -73.95 32.79
N ASN A 23 5.39 -74.66 33.42
CA ASN A 23 4.05 -74.91 32.88
C ASN A 23 3.01 -73.91 33.42
N ASP A 24 3.18 -73.37 34.62
CA ASP A 24 2.38 -72.26 35.15
C ASP A 24 2.60 -70.97 34.32
N TRP A 25 3.83 -70.72 33.87
CA TRP A 25 4.14 -69.64 32.91
C TRP A 25 3.43 -69.79 31.55
N LYS A 26 2.96 -71.00 31.21
CA LYS A 26 2.12 -71.26 30.03
C LYS A 26 0.62 -71.18 30.30
N ALA A 27 0.20 -71.11 31.57
CA ALA A 27 -1.20 -71.28 31.96
C ALA A 27 -1.94 -69.95 32.23
N ASP A 28 -1.31 -68.98 32.87
CA ASP A 28 -1.99 -67.78 33.36
C ASP A 28 -1.56 -66.48 32.65
N LYS A 29 -2.16 -66.25 31.48
CA LYS A 29 -2.01 -65.02 30.70
C LYS A 29 -2.93 -63.87 31.17
N GLU A 30 -3.77 -64.08 32.19
CA GLU A 30 -4.85 -63.14 32.53
C GLU A 30 -4.79 -62.57 33.96
N LEU A 31 -4.13 -63.19 34.94
CA LEU A 31 -4.17 -62.67 36.33
C LEU A 31 -2.86 -62.66 37.13
N SER A 32 -1.71 -62.46 36.48
CA SER A 32 -0.41 -62.25 37.16
C SER A 32 -0.30 -60.86 37.82
N GLY A 33 -1.16 -60.59 38.80
CA GLY A 33 -1.29 -59.29 39.48
C GLY A 33 0.02 -58.80 40.11
N LYS A 34 0.58 -57.72 39.56
CA LYS A 34 1.82 -57.03 39.96
C LYS A 34 3.16 -57.69 39.59
N LEU A 35 3.23 -58.40 38.47
CA LEU A 35 4.51 -58.43 37.72
C LEU A 35 4.65 -57.11 36.96
N ILE A 36 5.60 -56.25 37.38
CA ILE A 36 5.91 -54.99 36.71
C ILE A 36 6.85 -55.28 35.53
N THR A 37 6.28 -55.50 34.34
CA THR A 37 7.05 -55.54 33.10
C THR A 37 7.54 -54.13 32.78
N ARG A 38 8.86 -53.89 32.83
CA ARG A 38 9.48 -52.68 32.28
C ARG A 38 10.42 -53.06 31.15
N TYR A 39 10.09 -52.61 29.94
CA TYR A 39 11.03 -52.58 28.81
C TYR A 39 11.92 -51.36 28.96
N ALA A 40 13.24 -51.57 28.98
CA ALA A 40 14.21 -50.49 29.12
C ALA A 40 14.82 -50.13 27.76
N SER A 41 14.20 -49.19 27.04
CA SER A 41 14.67 -48.68 25.75
C SER A 41 16.02 -47.97 25.87
N ALA A 42 16.95 -48.26 24.97
CA ALA A 42 18.32 -47.75 25.01
C ALA A 42 18.42 -46.25 24.66
N PHE A 43 18.76 -45.40 25.64
CA PHE A 43 19.06 -43.97 25.44
C PHE A 43 20.03 -43.43 26.51
N GLY A 44 21.01 -42.63 26.06
CA GLY A 44 21.76 -41.68 26.90
C GLY A 44 23.12 -42.14 27.44
N GLU A 45 24.13 -41.27 27.31
CA GLU A 45 25.43 -41.43 27.96
C GLU A 45 25.33 -41.21 29.48
N PHE A 46 25.87 -42.12 30.28
CA PHE A 46 26.20 -41.87 31.69
C PHE A 46 27.73 -41.84 31.85
N SER A 47 28.25 -40.75 32.39
CA SER A 47 29.67 -40.64 32.72
C SER A 47 30.03 -41.49 33.94
N THR A 48 30.93 -42.46 33.72
CA THR A 48 31.84 -43.06 34.72
C THR A 48 31.32 -43.27 36.14
N ILE A 49 30.96 -44.52 36.50
CA ILE A 49 30.82 -44.95 37.89
C ILE A 49 32.22 -45.16 38.49
N ALA A 50 32.89 -44.08 38.86
CA ALA A 50 34.19 -44.10 39.51
C ALA A 50 34.03 -44.17 41.04
N GLY A 51 34.62 -45.17 41.71
CA GLY A 51 34.92 -45.06 43.15
C GLY A 51 34.79 -46.31 44.03
N LYS A 52 34.14 -47.40 43.62
CA LYS A 52 34.03 -48.62 44.45
C LYS A 52 35.04 -49.69 44.03
N SER A 53 35.81 -50.17 45.01
CA SER A 53 36.80 -51.25 44.87
C SER A 53 36.10 -52.61 44.94
N TRP A 54 35.57 -53.09 43.81
CA TRP A 54 35.04 -54.45 43.65
C TRP A 54 36.18 -55.47 43.65
N LYS A 55 36.65 -55.87 44.83
CA LYS A 55 37.86 -56.71 44.97
C LYS A 55 37.60 -58.20 45.14
N ASP A 56 36.38 -58.57 45.51
CA ASP A 56 35.99 -59.95 45.80
C ASP A 56 34.72 -60.34 45.00
N ASP A 57 34.69 -61.59 44.55
CA ASP A 57 33.52 -62.31 44.00
C ASP A 57 32.94 -61.94 42.61
N PHE A 58 33.79 -61.77 41.60
CA PHE A 58 33.36 -62.05 40.23
C PHE A 58 33.11 -63.56 40.05
N THR A 59 31.86 -63.98 39.86
CA THR A 59 31.55 -65.33 39.37
C THR A 59 31.72 -65.35 37.84
N THR A 60 32.98 -65.44 37.39
CA THR A 60 33.37 -65.52 35.97
C THR A 60 33.05 -66.90 35.37
N GLY A 61 31.75 -67.17 35.19
CA GLY A 61 31.28 -68.15 34.22
C GLY A 61 30.98 -67.44 32.90
N VAL A 62 31.78 -67.66 31.85
CA VAL A 62 31.43 -67.20 30.50
C VAL A 62 30.18 -67.97 30.07
N LEU A 63 29.02 -67.32 30.14
CA LEU A 63 27.80 -67.83 29.57
C LEU A 63 27.81 -67.59 28.07
N THR A 64 28.19 -68.63 27.32
CA THR A 64 27.99 -68.68 25.88
C THR A 64 26.51 -68.94 25.61
N VAL A 65 25.79 -67.92 25.13
CA VAL A 65 24.42 -68.07 24.64
C VAL A 65 24.41 -69.06 23.46
N PRO A 66 23.73 -70.22 23.55
CA PRO A 66 23.74 -71.21 22.48
C PRO A 66 22.92 -70.73 21.29
N GLY A 67 23.53 -70.62 20.10
CA GLY A 67 22.87 -70.22 18.84
C GLY A 67 21.89 -71.27 18.28
N THR A 68 20.98 -71.77 19.11
CA THR A 68 20.01 -72.82 18.78
C THR A 68 18.64 -72.50 19.38
N LYS A 69 17.57 -72.80 18.61
CA LYS A 69 16.17 -72.34 18.74
C LYS A 69 15.37 -72.65 20.03
N THR A 70 16.02 -72.95 21.15
CA THR A 70 15.35 -73.20 22.43
C THR A 70 15.72 -72.09 23.40
N PRO A 71 14.73 -71.39 24.02
CA PRO A 71 15.02 -70.41 25.05
C PRO A 71 15.84 -71.02 26.20
N THR A 72 17.08 -70.54 26.35
CA THR A 72 18.05 -71.14 27.27
C THR A 72 18.00 -70.45 28.62
N TRP A 73 17.44 -71.13 29.61
CA TRP A 73 17.61 -70.80 31.02
C TRP A 73 19.02 -71.14 31.47
N THR A 74 19.78 -70.16 31.96
CA THR A 74 20.97 -70.46 32.77
C THR A 74 20.84 -69.92 34.18
N ARG A 75 20.93 -70.85 35.15
CA ARG A 75 21.03 -70.51 36.56
C ARG A 75 22.45 -70.03 36.86
N ILE A 76 22.55 -68.78 37.26
CA ILE A 76 23.75 -68.23 37.89
C ILE A 76 23.48 -68.24 39.39
N SER A 77 24.33 -68.88 40.16
CA SER A 77 24.32 -68.70 41.61
C SER A 77 25.46 -67.75 41.97
N THR A 78 25.17 -66.46 42.10
CA THR A 78 26.10 -65.56 42.78
C THR A 78 26.16 -65.97 44.26
N PRO A 79 27.34 -65.96 44.89
CA PRO A 79 27.48 -66.34 46.29
C PRO A 79 26.76 -65.33 47.22
N ARG A 80 26.32 -65.78 48.40
CA ARG A 80 25.52 -64.97 49.34
C ARG A 80 26.36 -63.90 50.06
N TYR A 81 26.64 -62.78 49.40
CA TYR A 81 27.39 -61.67 49.99
C TYR A 81 26.60 -60.36 50.08
N THR A 82 27.23 -59.37 50.70
CA THR A 82 26.63 -58.11 51.17
C THR A 82 26.99 -56.94 50.26
N GLY A 83 26.07 -56.53 49.39
CA GLY A 83 26.23 -55.36 48.53
C GLY A 83 25.77 -55.58 47.10
N ASP A 84 26.01 -54.57 46.27
CA ASP A 84 25.68 -54.52 44.84
C ASP A 84 26.30 -55.71 44.07
N GLY A 85 25.58 -56.21 43.06
CA GLY A 85 25.97 -57.39 42.30
C GLY A 85 26.22 -57.09 40.82
N ALA A 86 27.22 -57.73 40.23
CA ALA A 86 27.50 -57.69 38.79
C ALA A 86 27.39 -59.09 38.17
N THR A 87 27.05 -59.16 36.88
CA THR A 87 26.96 -60.42 36.15
C THR A 87 27.29 -60.19 34.67
N ALA A 88 28.35 -60.84 34.18
CA ALA A 88 28.80 -60.74 32.80
C ALA A 88 28.34 -61.93 31.95
N PHE A 89 28.04 -61.69 30.67
CA PHE A 89 27.68 -62.71 29.67
C PHE A 89 28.09 -62.27 28.26
N THR A 90 28.35 -63.23 27.38
CA THR A 90 28.78 -62.98 26.00
C THR A 90 27.67 -63.43 25.05
N ILE A 91 27.25 -62.53 24.16
CA ILE A 91 26.33 -62.89 23.06
C ILE A 91 27.15 -62.99 21.76
N PRO A 92 27.31 -64.21 21.20
CA PRO A 92 28.11 -64.41 20.00
C PRO A 92 27.40 -63.88 18.76
N ALA A 93 28.16 -63.57 17.70
CA ALA A 93 27.61 -63.07 16.44
C ALA A 93 26.60 -64.04 15.81
N SER A 94 26.81 -65.35 15.98
CA SER A 94 25.90 -66.39 15.51
C SER A 94 24.51 -66.37 16.16
N ALA A 95 24.34 -65.69 17.30
CA ALA A 95 23.02 -65.52 17.91
C ALA A 95 22.15 -64.48 17.16
N PHE A 96 22.77 -63.68 16.28
CA PHE A 96 22.11 -62.70 15.40
C PHE A 96 22.08 -63.13 13.93
N GLU A 97 22.52 -64.36 13.61
CA GLU A 97 22.39 -64.92 12.24
C GLU A 97 20.94 -65.29 11.88
N GLU A 98 20.08 -65.49 12.88
CA GLU A 98 18.67 -65.90 12.71
C GLU A 98 17.66 -64.99 13.45
N TYR A 99 18.13 -64.06 14.31
CA TYR A 99 17.28 -63.23 15.16
C TYR A 99 17.78 -61.77 15.20
N ASP A 100 16.87 -60.81 15.06
CA ASP A 100 17.21 -59.37 15.03
C ASP A 100 17.56 -58.84 16.42
N ALA A 101 16.99 -59.45 17.46
CA ALA A 101 17.24 -59.10 18.85
C ALA A 101 17.12 -60.31 19.80
N ILE A 102 17.71 -60.16 20.99
CA ILE A 102 17.62 -61.10 22.09
C ILE A 102 17.14 -60.33 23.32
N ASP A 103 15.97 -60.70 23.84
CA ASP A 103 15.45 -60.20 25.09
C ASP A 103 16.07 -60.98 26.24
N VAL A 104 16.99 -60.32 26.95
CA VAL A 104 17.67 -60.85 28.13
C VAL A 104 16.86 -60.51 29.37
N THR A 105 16.04 -61.44 29.82
CA THR A 105 15.27 -61.32 31.06
C THR A 105 16.08 -61.83 32.24
N VAL A 106 16.39 -60.93 33.17
CA VAL A 106 17.18 -61.25 34.37
C VAL A 106 16.27 -61.34 35.58
N PHE A 107 16.27 -62.49 36.27
CA PHE A 107 15.45 -62.77 37.44
C PHE A 107 16.23 -62.55 38.74
N HIS A 108 15.66 -61.72 39.62
CA HIS A 108 16.21 -61.38 40.93
C HIS A 108 15.25 -61.81 42.04
N THR A 109 15.83 -62.41 43.09
CA THR A 109 15.11 -62.61 44.35
C THR A 109 15.67 -61.68 45.41
N THR A 110 14.79 -61.01 46.16
CA THR A 110 15.15 -60.42 47.45
C THR A 110 15.46 -61.53 48.44
N ALA A 111 16.67 -61.56 48.98
CA ALA A 111 17.05 -62.55 49.97
C ALA A 111 16.60 -62.13 51.38
N PHE A 112 16.99 -60.93 51.83
CA PHE A 112 16.70 -60.43 53.19
C PHE A 112 16.72 -58.90 53.27
N GLY A 113 15.76 -58.36 54.04
CA GLY A 113 15.65 -56.98 54.51
C GLY A 113 14.56 -56.93 55.61
N PRO A 114 14.42 -55.83 56.39
CA PRO A 114 13.29 -55.66 57.30
C PRO A 114 11.98 -55.72 56.53
N ALA A 115 10.97 -56.41 57.06
CA ALA A 115 9.75 -56.81 56.33
C ALA A 115 8.85 -55.66 55.82
N ASP A 116 9.21 -54.40 56.11
CA ASP A 116 8.34 -53.23 55.98
C ASP A 116 8.94 -52.10 55.10
N LYS A 117 10.04 -52.35 54.38
CA LYS A 117 10.66 -51.37 53.48
C LYS A 117 10.67 -51.85 52.02
N ALA A 118 10.05 -51.05 51.14
CA ALA A 118 10.37 -51.06 49.72
C ALA A 118 11.81 -50.55 49.53
N ALA A 119 12.54 -51.15 48.60
CA ALA A 119 13.90 -50.74 48.24
C ALA A 119 13.98 -50.51 46.73
N ASN A 120 14.71 -49.46 46.36
CA ASN A 120 14.89 -49.06 44.98
C ASN A 120 16.18 -49.67 44.46
N PHE A 121 16.06 -50.46 43.40
CA PHE A 121 17.20 -51.07 42.72
C PHE A 121 17.38 -50.42 41.36
N LYS A 122 18.61 -50.03 41.04
CA LYS A 122 19.01 -49.63 39.70
C LYS A 122 19.65 -50.81 39.03
N THR A 123 19.02 -51.24 37.94
CA THR A 123 19.57 -52.27 37.05
C THR A 123 20.18 -51.54 35.85
N ALA A 124 21.38 -51.92 35.43
CA ALA A 124 22.10 -51.23 34.37
C ALA A 124 22.88 -52.23 33.50
N LEU A 125 22.76 -52.11 32.18
CA LEU A 125 23.45 -52.95 31.20
C LEU A 125 24.54 -52.15 30.48
N PHE A 126 25.76 -52.68 30.50
CA PHE A 126 26.92 -52.09 29.83
C PHE A 126 27.42 -53.00 28.71
N ASN A 127 27.87 -52.40 27.60
CA ASN A 127 28.74 -53.05 26.61
C ASN A 127 30.19 -52.83 27.06
N MET A 128 30.96 -53.90 27.23
CA MET A 128 32.33 -53.83 27.76
C MET A 128 33.39 -54.12 26.70
N TYR A 129 34.51 -53.41 26.81
CA TYR A 129 35.73 -53.67 26.06
C TYR A 129 36.93 -53.61 27.03
N ASP A 130 37.60 -54.76 27.18
CA ASP A 130 38.85 -54.98 27.94
C ASP A 130 38.81 -54.71 29.47
N CYS A 131 39.00 -55.79 30.25
CA CYS A 131 39.38 -55.73 31.66
C CYS A 131 40.91 -55.89 31.78
N GLY A 132 41.64 -54.82 31.48
CA GLY A 132 43.11 -54.83 31.43
C GLY A 132 43.76 -55.22 32.76
N ASN A 133 44.54 -56.30 32.75
CA ASN A 133 45.37 -56.73 33.88
C ASN A 133 46.51 -55.72 34.12
N GLY A 134 46.34 -54.82 35.08
CA GLY A 134 47.35 -53.84 35.49
C GLY A 134 47.28 -53.52 36.98
N ASP A 135 48.42 -53.58 37.68
CA ASP A 135 48.56 -53.50 39.14
C ASP A 135 48.33 -52.09 39.74
N ASN A 136 47.18 -51.43 39.47
CA ASN A 136 46.49 -50.43 40.32
C ASN A 136 45.48 -49.57 39.51
N ALA A 137 44.33 -50.12 39.09
CA ALA A 137 43.07 -49.37 38.95
C ALA A 137 41.88 -50.30 38.63
N ASN A 138 40.95 -50.47 39.57
CA ASN A 138 39.66 -51.14 39.30
C ASN A 138 38.68 -50.17 38.58
N THR A 139 39.10 -49.64 37.42
CA THR A 139 38.27 -48.82 36.55
C THR A 139 37.65 -49.69 35.47
N MET A 140 36.35 -49.97 35.60
CA MET A 140 35.58 -50.56 34.50
C MET A 140 35.23 -49.47 33.48
N SER A 141 35.61 -49.70 32.23
CA SER A 141 35.29 -48.83 31.09
C SER A 141 34.30 -49.56 30.20
N GLY A 142 33.14 -48.96 29.95
CA GLY A 142 32.09 -49.53 29.12
C GLY A 142 31.00 -48.51 28.85
N TYR A 143 30.32 -48.68 27.72
CA TYR A 143 29.18 -47.81 27.37
C TYR A 143 27.94 -48.33 28.08
N LEU A 144 27.30 -47.48 28.91
CA LEU A 144 25.96 -47.77 29.41
C LEU A 144 25.00 -47.81 28.21
N LEU A 145 24.34 -48.95 28.00
CA LEU A 145 23.36 -49.12 26.92
C LEU A 145 21.95 -48.81 27.39
N SER A 146 21.64 -49.21 28.61
CA SER A 146 20.30 -49.06 29.20
C SER A 146 20.40 -49.11 30.72
N SER A 147 19.57 -48.33 31.40
CA SER A 147 19.38 -48.46 32.84
C SER A 147 17.91 -48.31 33.21
N ALA A 148 17.48 -49.07 34.22
CA ALA A 148 16.14 -49.02 34.77
C ALA A 148 16.21 -48.98 36.29
N THR A 149 15.72 -47.89 36.87
CA THR A 149 15.33 -47.85 38.29
C THR A 149 14.04 -48.65 38.45
N VAL A 150 14.02 -49.56 39.42
CA VAL A 150 12.86 -50.41 39.72
C VAL A 150 12.57 -50.36 41.21
N GLU A 151 11.36 -49.95 41.55
CA GLU A 151 10.82 -49.98 42.91
C GLU A 151 10.35 -51.40 43.23
N LEU A 152 10.89 -52.02 44.27
CA LEU A 152 10.44 -53.35 44.68
C LEU A 152 9.14 -53.28 45.49
N PRO A 153 8.13 -54.09 45.15
CA PRO A 153 7.12 -54.48 46.12
C PRO A 153 7.77 -55.38 47.19
N VAL A 154 7.36 -55.21 48.44
CA VAL A 154 7.80 -56.02 49.57
C VAL A 154 7.53 -57.52 49.27
N ASN A 155 8.60 -58.34 49.26
CA ASN A 155 8.59 -59.79 49.04
C ASN A 155 8.12 -60.31 47.66
N GLY A 156 8.31 -59.55 46.57
CA GLY A 156 8.05 -60.04 45.19
C GLY A 156 9.30 -60.50 44.43
N PRO A 157 9.20 -61.48 43.51
CA PRO A 157 10.25 -61.73 42.52
C PRO A 157 10.31 -60.56 41.52
N LEU A 158 11.52 -60.13 41.16
CA LEU A 158 11.72 -59.10 40.14
C LEU A 158 12.33 -59.70 38.88
N TYR A 159 11.88 -59.21 37.72
CA TYR A 159 12.58 -59.42 36.47
C TYR A 159 12.72 -58.11 35.69
N VAL A 160 13.80 -57.97 34.94
CA VAL A 160 14.02 -56.86 34.00
C VAL A 160 14.44 -57.45 32.67
N THR A 161 13.80 -57.03 31.58
CA THR A 161 14.12 -57.50 30.22
C THR A 161 14.88 -56.42 29.47
N TYR A 162 16.07 -56.78 28.99
CA TYR A 162 16.90 -55.94 28.13
C TYR A 162 16.86 -56.45 26.71
N ARG A 163 16.47 -55.61 25.75
CA ARG A 163 16.56 -55.96 24.33
C ARG A 163 17.97 -55.67 23.82
N ILE A 164 18.67 -56.70 23.35
CA ILE A 164 20.02 -56.60 22.80
C ILE A 164 19.97 -56.89 21.31
N THR A 165 20.49 -55.97 20.49
CA THR A 165 20.40 -55.97 19.02
C THR A 165 21.76 -56.13 18.32
N SER A 166 22.82 -56.44 19.08
CA SER A 166 24.17 -56.59 18.55
C SER A 166 24.95 -57.69 19.28
N PRO A 167 25.95 -58.32 18.63
CA PRO A 167 26.91 -59.18 19.32
C PRO A 167 27.79 -58.38 20.29
N GLY A 168 28.28 -59.00 21.36
CA GLY A 168 29.20 -58.34 22.29
C GLY A 168 29.34 -59.02 23.65
N ASP A 169 30.19 -58.42 24.48
CA ASP A 169 30.37 -58.75 25.89
C ASP A 169 29.61 -57.76 26.75
N TYR A 170 28.67 -58.29 27.54
CA TYR A 170 27.71 -57.51 28.30
C TYR A 170 27.89 -57.73 29.80
N THR A 171 27.81 -56.64 30.57
CA THR A 171 27.79 -56.73 32.03
C THR A 171 26.55 -56.04 32.58
N LEU A 172 25.75 -56.80 33.31
CA LEU A 172 24.64 -56.31 34.10
C LEU A 172 25.12 -55.91 35.50
N PHE A 173 24.68 -54.75 35.97
CA PHE A 173 24.80 -54.31 37.36
C PHE A 173 23.45 -54.22 38.04
N LEU A 174 23.47 -54.52 39.34
CA LEU A 174 22.37 -54.38 40.28
C LEU A 174 22.87 -53.55 41.45
N MET A 175 22.49 -52.28 41.45
CA MET A 175 22.86 -51.31 42.48
C MET A 175 21.67 -51.05 43.40
N SER A 176 21.89 -51.12 44.71
CA SER A 176 20.93 -50.66 45.72
C SER A 176 21.14 -49.16 45.97
N ASP A 177 20.07 -48.37 45.92
CA ASP A 177 20.14 -46.96 46.36
C ASP A 177 20.33 -46.84 47.89
N ASP A 178 20.05 -47.91 48.64
CA ASP A 178 20.20 -47.98 50.10
C ASP A 178 21.44 -48.84 50.44
N GLU A 179 22.56 -48.21 50.84
CA GLU A 179 23.88 -48.87 50.98
C GLU A 179 23.97 -49.97 52.06
N ASN A 180 22.92 -50.20 52.87
CA ASN A 180 23.02 -51.03 54.07
C ASN A 180 21.82 -51.94 54.41
N VAL A 181 20.76 -52.05 53.57
CA VAL A 181 19.47 -52.58 54.06
C VAL A 181 18.90 -53.81 53.32
N VAL A 182 19.05 -53.95 52.00
CA VAL A 182 18.39 -55.03 51.24
C VAL A 182 19.36 -55.80 50.34
N ARG A 183 19.30 -57.14 50.41
CA ARG A 183 20.09 -58.05 49.57
C ARG A 183 19.28 -58.55 48.39
N ALA A 184 19.67 -58.18 47.16
CA ALA A 184 19.19 -58.82 45.94
C ALA A 184 20.20 -59.87 45.44
N THR A 185 19.72 -60.92 44.78
CA THR A 185 20.57 -61.96 44.21
C THR A 185 20.04 -62.32 42.83
N THR A 186 20.90 -62.26 41.80
CA THR A 186 20.60 -62.81 40.47
C THR A 186 20.40 -64.32 40.61
N THR A 187 19.23 -64.81 40.19
CA THR A 187 18.85 -66.24 40.33
C THR A 187 18.75 -66.96 39.00
N GLY A 188 18.61 -66.23 37.89
CA GLY A 188 18.70 -66.76 36.55
C GLY A 188 18.76 -65.65 35.50
N ILE A 189 19.35 -65.97 34.36
CA ILE A 189 19.19 -65.20 33.13
C ILE A 189 18.46 -66.08 32.13
N PHE A 190 17.46 -65.50 31.47
CA PHE A 190 16.70 -66.07 30.39
C PHE A 190 16.96 -65.27 29.11
N PHE A 191 17.18 -65.98 28.01
CA PHE A 191 17.36 -65.40 26.70
C PHE A 191 16.15 -65.80 25.85
N ASP A 192 15.31 -64.82 25.51
CA ASP A 192 14.21 -64.98 24.56
C ASP A 192 14.62 -64.39 23.21
N TYR A 193 14.38 -65.13 22.14
CA TYR A 193 14.86 -64.77 20.81
C TYR A 193 13.76 -64.01 20.06
N VAL A 194 14.00 -62.74 19.78
CA VAL A 194 13.01 -61.84 19.19
C VAL A 194 13.31 -61.65 17.71
N THR A 195 12.42 -62.18 16.87
CA THR A 195 12.27 -61.73 15.48
C THR A 195 11.38 -60.50 15.51
N GLY A 196 11.97 -59.32 15.29
CA GLY A 196 11.31 -58.03 15.39
C GLY A 196 11.85 -57.15 14.29
N VAL A 197 11.15 -57.13 13.16
CA VAL A 197 11.58 -56.42 11.96
C VAL A 197 11.70 -54.93 12.30
N MET A 198 12.91 -54.40 12.14
CA MET A 198 13.20 -52.98 12.21
C MET A 198 12.97 -52.37 10.82
N SER A 199 11.97 -51.49 10.73
CA SER A 199 11.58 -50.84 9.48
C SER A 199 11.84 -49.33 9.56
N ASN A 200 12.20 -48.73 8.42
CA ASN A 200 12.60 -47.33 8.35
C ASN A 200 11.40 -46.40 8.25
N ILE A 201 11.55 -45.19 8.78
CA ILE A 201 10.60 -44.08 8.58
C ILE A 201 11.32 -42.96 7.85
N THR A 202 10.84 -42.64 6.65
CA THR A 202 11.23 -41.45 5.89
C THR A 202 10.23 -40.33 6.18
N TYR A 203 10.70 -39.14 6.55
CA TYR A 203 9.84 -37.97 6.77
C TYR A 203 10.02 -36.96 5.64
N GLU A 204 8.96 -36.74 4.87
CA GLU A 204 8.87 -35.67 3.88
C GLU A 204 8.37 -34.42 4.57
N ALA A 205 9.29 -33.71 5.23
CA ALA A 205 8.99 -32.59 6.12
C ALA A 205 8.80 -31.24 5.40
N ASP A 206 8.82 -31.18 4.06
CA ASP A 206 8.68 -29.95 3.26
C ASP A 206 9.62 -28.80 3.74
N GLY A 207 10.86 -29.13 4.10
CA GLY A 207 11.84 -28.17 4.64
C GLY A 207 11.58 -27.70 6.07
N GLY A 208 10.58 -28.24 6.77
CA GLY A 208 10.43 -28.14 8.22
C GLY A 208 11.40 -29.06 8.97
N THR A 209 11.37 -28.97 10.30
CA THR A 209 12.21 -29.76 11.23
C THR A 209 11.34 -30.57 12.20
N HIS A 210 11.83 -31.73 12.65
CA HIS A 210 11.14 -32.61 13.61
C HIS A 210 12.14 -33.39 14.47
N THR A 211 11.64 -34.05 15.53
CA THR A 211 12.46 -34.88 16.44
C THR A 211 12.08 -36.37 16.43
N ASN A 212 11.14 -36.78 15.58
CA ASN A 212 10.69 -38.17 15.49
C ASN A 212 11.80 -39.17 15.09
N PRO A 213 11.79 -40.40 15.61
CA PRO A 213 12.75 -41.45 15.21
C PRO A 213 12.64 -41.84 13.74
N SER A 214 13.78 -42.16 13.13
CA SER A 214 13.88 -42.61 11.72
C SER A 214 13.63 -44.10 11.50
N THR A 215 13.29 -44.85 12.55
CA THR A 215 12.99 -46.29 12.50
C THR A 215 11.93 -46.64 13.55
N TYR A 216 11.24 -47.77 13.35
CA TYR A 216 10.33 -48.36 14.32
C TYR A 216 10.43 -49.89 14.34
N VAL A 217 9.94 -50.50 15.41
CA VAL A 217 9.83 -51.96 15.56
C VAL A 217 8.42 -52.37 15.15
N GLU A 218 8.30 -53.28 14.19
CA GLU A 218 6.99 -53.83 13.80
C GLU A 218 6.30 -54.52 14.99
N GLY A 219 4.99 -54.34 15.14
CA GLY A 219 4.26 -54.78 16.33
C GLY A 219 4.33 -53.81 17.52
N THR A 220 4.83 -52.58 17.34
CA THR A 220 4.86 -51.54 18.39
C THR A 220 4.18 -50.24 17.96
N LEU A 221 3.65 -49.49 18.93
CA LEU A 221 3.04 -48.18 18.72
C LEU A 221 4.11 -47.09 18.89
N LEU A 222 4.24 -46.18 17.91
CA LEU A 222 5.18 -45.04 18.00
C LEU A 222 4.42 -43.70 17.85
N PRO A 223 4.18 -42.96 18.94
CA PRO A 223 3.63 -41.61 18.88
C PRO A 223 4.56 -40.65 18.12
N LEU A 224 3.98 -39.76 17.30
CA LEU A 224 4.70 -38.73 16.55
C LEU A 224 4.58 -37.36 17.24
N THR A 225 5.71 -36.65 17.36
CA THR A 225 5.78 -35.24 17.77
C THR A 225 5.57 -34.32 16.59
N ASP A 226 5.02 -33.12 16.84
CA ASP A 226 4.77 -32.11 15.82
C ASP A 226 6.06 -31.62 15.13
N ALA A 227 5.97 -31.31 13.83
CA ALA A 227 7.03 -30.65 13.09
C ALA A 227 6.92 -29.12 13.17
N SER A 228 8.03 -28.41 12.92
CA SER A 228 8.10 -26.95 12.97
C SER A 228 8.69 -26.37 11.67
N LYS A 229 8.07 -25.31 11.15
CA LYS A 229 8.48 -24.57 9.95
C LYS A 229 8.18 -23.09 10.13
N GLU A 230 9.20 -22.24 10.00
CA GLU A 230 9.09 -20.80 10.24
C GLU A 230 8.10 -20.14 9.27
N GLY A 231 7.13 -19.38 9.79
CA GLY A 231 6.06 -18.75 9.01
C GLY A 231 4.87 -19.65 8.69
N TYR A 232 4.78 -20.86 9.27
CA TYR A 232 3.69 -21.81 9.03
C TYR A 232 3.15 -22.38 10.35
N THR A 233 1.86 -22.74 10.37
CA THR A 233 1.28 -23.61 11.40
C THR A 233 1.38 -25.07 10.94
N PHE A 234 1.75 -25.96 11.86
CA PHE A 234 1.72 -27.40 11.61
C PHE A 234 0.27 -27.89 11.57
N ASP A 235 -0.12 -28.51 10.46
CA ASP A 235 -1.46 -29.06 10.27
C ASP A 235 -1.52 -30.52 10.72
N GLY A 236 -0.45 -31.28 10.56
CA GLY A 236 -0.32 -32.67 10.99
C GLY A 236 0.63 -33.51 10.14
N TRP A 237 0.84 -34.75 10.58
CA TRP A 237 1.47 -35.81 9.80
C TRP A 237 0.42 -36.59 9.00
N TYR A 238 0.80 -37.09 7.83
CA TYR A 238 -0.06 -37.83 6.91
C TYR A 238 0.68 -39.02 6.30
N THR A 239 -0.02 -40.10 6.00
CA THR A 239 0.58 -41.30 5.36
C THR A 239 0.69 -41.19 3.84
N ASP A 240 0.11 -40.15 3.25
CA ASP A 240 0.10 -39.90 1.81
C ASP A 240 0.46 -38.45 1.45
N SER A 241 1.09 -38.26 0.29
CA SER A 241 1.50 -36.94 -0.22
C SER A 241 0.34 -36.06 -0.70
N GLN A 242 -0.90 -36.57 -0.70
CA GLN A 242 -2.10 -35.78 -0.99
C GLN A 242 -2.82 -35.33 0.30
N PHE A 243 -2.25 -35.65 1.47
CA PHE A 243 -2.72 -35.25 2.79
C PHE A 243 -4.17 -35.64 3.10
N LYS A 244 -4.54 -36.89 2.78
CA LYS A 244 -5.86 -37.48 3.06
C LYS A 244 -5.89 -38.13 4.43
N ASP A 245 -4.92 -38.99 4.70
CA ASP A 245 -4.94 -39.90 5.85
C ASP A 245 -4.00 -39.39 6.95
N LYS A 246 -4.57 -38.53 7.82
CA LYS A 246 -3.88 -37.88 8.93
C LYS A 246 -3.56 -38.85 10.07
N VAL A 247 -2.35 -38.79 10.59
CA VAL A 247 -1.86 -39.62 11.70
C VAL A 247 -1.21 -38.80 12.81
N THR A 248 -1.23 -39.35 14.03
CA THR A 248 -0.52 -38.82 15.22
C THR A 248 0.46 -39.84 15.80
N GLU A 249 0.50 -41.05 15.24
CA GLU A 249 1.30 -42.19 15.69
C GLU A 249 1.43 -43.20 14.54
N ILE A 250 2.44 -44.07 14.61
CA ILE A 250 2.58 -45.26 13.75
C ILE A 250 1.88 -46.43 14.47
N PRO A 251 0.81 -47.01 13.89
CA PRO A 251 0.07 -48.12 14.48
C PRO A 251 0.88 -49.41 14.64
N VAL A 252 0.48 -50.24 15.62
CA VAL A 252 1.06 -51.56 15.95
C VAL A 252 1.11 -52.52 14.76
N ASP A 253 0.13 -52.44 13.86
CA ASP A 253 -0.02 -53.30 12.67
C ASP A 253 0.72 -52.77 11.43
N THR A 254 1.48 -51.68 11.55
CA THR A 254 2.33 -51.16 10.47
C THR A 254 3.51 -52.10 10.21
N THR A 255 3.78 -52.43 8.95
CA THR A 255 4.88 -53.31 8.51
C THR A 255 5.58 -52.73 7.27
N GLY A 256 6.88 -53.00 7.15
CA GLY A 256 7.76 -52.49 6.09
C GLY A 256 8.18 -51.03 6.25
N ASP A 257 9.11 -50.57 5.40
CA ASP A 257 9.53 -49.17 5.35
C ASP A 257 8.35 -48.26 4.99
N ILE A 258 8.19 -47.15 5.72
CA ILE A 258 7.11 -46.18 5.54
C ILE A 258 7.63 -44.77 5.22
N THR A 259 6.78 -43.96 4.60
CA THR A 259 7.01 -42.52 4.39
C THR A 259 5.86 -41.73 4.99
N ILE A 260 6.18 -40.69 5.76
CA ILE A 260 5.23 -39.83 6.47
C ILE A 260 5.45 -38.38 6.02
N TYR A 261 4.38 -37.68 5.67
CA TYR A 261 4.39 -36.36 5.06
C TYR A 261 3.94 -35.30 6.07
N ALA A 262 4.72 -34.23 6.25
CA ALA A 262 4.29 -33.08 7.05
C ALA A 262 3.42 -32.14 6.21
N LYS A 263 2.28 -31.72 6.76
CA LYS A 263 1.49 -30.63 6.17
C LYS A 263 1.64 -29.35 7.01
N PHE A 264 1.86 -28.25 6.32
CA PHE A 264 2.02 -26.92 6.90
C PHE A 264 1.07 -25.94 6.22
N ASN A 265 0.32 -25.18 7.01
CA ASN A 265 -0.53 -24.09 6.51
C ASN A 265 0.25 -22.77 6.69
N LYS A 266 0.35 -21.94 5.65
CA LYS A 266 1.06 -20.66 5.76
C LYS A 266 0.34 -19.74 6.75
N ILE A 267 1.10 -19.11 7.65
CA ILE A 267 0.59 -18.02 8.49
C ILE A 267 0.53 -16.76 7.63
N TYR A 268 -0.62 -16.11 7.60
CA TYR A 268 -0.82 -14.85 6.89
C TYR A 268 -1.00 -13.72 7.90
N GLN A 269 -0.13 -12.72 7.82
CA GLN A 269 -0.19 -11.53 8.65
C GLN A 269 -1.28 -10.57 8.17
N THR A 270 -1.86 -9.82 9.10
CA THR A 270 -2.85 -8.76 8.82
C THR A 270 -2.25 -7.42 9.21
N PHE A 271 -2.39 -6.44 8.32
CA PHE A 271 -1.81 -5.11 8.42
C PHE A 271 -2.89 -4.02 8.35
N ASN A 272 -2.60 -2.85 8.92
CA ASN A 272 -3.51 -1.72 8.96
C ASN A 272 -3.48 -0.89 7.67
N ILE A 273 -4.61 -0.26 7.35
CA ILE A 273 -4.75 0.70 6.27
C ILE A 273 -5.21 2.03 6.88
N THR A 274 -4.42 3.08 6.69
CA THR A 274 -4.79 4.46 7.04
C THR A 274 -5.25 5.18 5.78
N TYR A 275 -6.38 5.89 5.86
CA TYR A 275 -6.90 6.67 4.73
C TYR A 275 -6.85 8.17 5.04
N GLU A 276 -6.12 8.92 4.24
CA GLU A 276 -6.05 10.38 4.30
C GLU A 276 -7.06 10.95 3.29
N LEU A 277 -8.17 11.46 3.82
CA LEU A 277 -9.41 11.66 3.05
C LEU A 277 -9.67 13.12 2.64
N ASP A 278 -8.86 14.09 3.09
CA ASP A 278 -9.11 15.52 2.87
C ASP A 278 -10.57 15.94 3.20
N GLY A 279 -11.14 15.39 4.28
CA GLY A 279 -12.53 15.62 4.68
C GLY A 279 -13.61 14.85 3.90
N GLY A 280 -13.24 13.95 2.98
CA GLY A 280 -14.13 12.98 2.36
C GLY A 280 -14.42 11.74 3.24
N THR A 281 -15.10 10.76 2.66
CA THR A 281 -15.51 9.49 3.28
C THR A 281 -15.24 8.29 2.36
N HIS A 282 -15.14 7.07 2.90
CA HIS A 282 -14.90 5.84 2.13
C HIS A 282 -15.59 4.61 2.75
N SER A 283 -15.66 3.52 1.99
CA SER A 283 -16.16 2.19 2.42
C SER A 283 -15.10 1.09 2.48
N ASN A 284 -13.84 1.38 2.13
CA ASN A 284 -12.75 0.41 2.15
C ASN A 284 -12.41 -0.09 3.57
N PRO A 285 -11.94 -1.34 3.74
CA PRO A 285 -11.64 -1.93 5.04
C PRO A 285 -10.47 -1.22 5.73
N ALA A 286 -10.45 -1.28 7.06
CA ALA A 286 -9.38 -0.69 7.88
C ALA A 286 -8.11 -1.58 7.96
N THR A 287 -8.17 -2.82 7.48
CA THR A 287 -7.06 -3.77 7.46
C THR A 287 -7.10 -4.64 6.20
N TYR A 288 -5.97 -5.25 5.85
CA TYR A 288 -5.90 -6.32 4.84
C TYR A 288 -5.00 -7.46 5.33
N THR A 289 -5.23 -8.66 4.80
CA THR A 289 -4.41 -9.85 5.07
C THR A 289 -3.51 -10.11 3.86
N GLU A 290 -2.21 -10.32 4.08
CA GLU A 290 -1.27 -10.62 3.00
C GLU A 290 -1.71 -11.89 2.22
N GLY A 291 -1.36 -11.99 0.95
CA GLY A 291 -1.74 -13.08 0.06
C GLY A 291 -3.19 -13.03 -0.47
N THR A 292 -4.03 -12.11 -0.02
CA THR A 292 -5.44 -12.02 -0.47
C THR A 292 -5.68 -10.98 -1.57
N GLY A 293 -5.09 -9.79 -1.44
CA GLY A 293 -5.37 -8.63 -2.29
C GLY A 293 -6.75 -8.00 -2.06
N HIS A 294 -6.92 -6.73 -2.44
CA HIS A 294 -8.18 -6.01 -2.25
C HIS A 294 -8.34 -4.83 -3.23
N VAL A 295 -9.37 -4.87 -4.09
CA VAL A 295 -9.70 -3.75 -4.98
C VAL A 295 -10.35 -2.61 -4.19
N LEU A 296 -9.81 -1.40 -4.31
CA LEU A 296 -10.26 -0.23 -3.58
C LEU A 296 -11.52 0.36 -4.25
N THR A 297 -12.55 0.59 -3.44
CA THR A 297 -13.72 1.40 -3.81
C THR A 297 -13.42 2.89 -3.73
N ASP A 298 -14.08 3.69 -4.58
CA ASP A 298 -13.90 5.14 -4.64
C ASP A 298 -14.32 5.83 -3.34
N ALA A 299 -13.63 6.91 -2.99
CA ALA A 299 -14.03 7.79 -1.88
C ALA A 299 -15.03 8.86 -2.37
N THR A 300 -15.80 9.45 -1.45
CA THR A 300 -16.78 10.51 -1.74
C THR A 300 -16.50 11.77 -0.95
N LYS A 301 -16.64 12.94 -1.59
CA LYS A 301 -16.55 14.26 -0.96
C LYS A 301 -17.56 15.20 -1.62
N GLU A 302 -18.43 15.83 -0.83
CA GLU A 302 -19.52 16.67 -1.34
C GLU A 302 -18.97 17.87 -2.12
N GLY A 303 -19.45 18.10 -3.35
CA GLY A 303 -18.95 19.13 -4.26
C GLY A 303 -17.67 18.75 -5.05
N TYR A 304 -17.20 17.50 -4.97
CA TYR A 304 -15.98 17.05 -5.65
C TYR A 304 -16.16 15.70 -6.37
N ASN A 305 -15.47 15.56 -7.50
CA ASN A 305 -15.26 14.28 -8.16
C ASN A 305 -14.05 13.56 -7.56
N PHE A 306 -14.16 12.25 -7.37
CA PHE A 306 -13.01 11.41 -6.97
C PHE A 306 -12.07 11.20 -8.15
N VAL A 307 -10.76 11.37 -7.91
CA VAL A 307 -9.71 11.25 -8.93
C VAL A 307 -8.93 9.95 -8.78
N GLY A 308 -8.80 9.42 -7.55
CA GLY A 308 -8.12 8.16 -7.27
C GLY A 308 -7.49 8.07 -5.88
N TRP A 309 -7.07 6.86 -5.52
CA TRP A 309 -6.20 6.59 -4.37
C TRP A 309 -4.73 6.67 -4.77
N TYR A 310 -3.89 7.14 -3.85
CA TYR A 310 -2.46 7.31 -4.05
C TYR A 310 -1.67 6.82 -2.83
N THR A 311 -0.44 6.33 -3.03
CA THR A 311 0.42 5.87 -1.92
C THR A 311 1.29 6.98 -1.31
N ASP A 312 1.18 8.21 -1.83
CA ASP A 312 1.97 9.36 -1.41
C ASP A 312 1.12 10.62 -1.25
N ASN A 313 1.48 11.48 -0.29
CA ASN A 313 0.75 12.71 0.00
C ASN A 313 0.75 13.73 -1.15
N ALA A 314 1.73 13.69 -2.05
CA ALA A 314 1.75 14.52 -3.25
C ALA A 314 0.82 14.00 -4.37
N CYS A 315 0.19 12.84 -4.16
CA CYS A 315 -0.69 12.15 -5.09
C CYS A 315 -0.05 11.97 -6.48
N THR A 316 1.11 11.33 -6.51
CA THR A 316 1.92 11.06 -7.72
C THR A 316 1.88 9.59 -8.14
N VAL A 317 1.78 8.65 -7.20
CA VAL A 317 1.72 7.20 -7.43
C VAL A 317 0.29 6.71 -7.20
N LYS A 318 -0.51 6.61 -8.28
CA LYS A 318 -1.90 6.17 -8.23
C LYS A 318 -2.01 4.66 -8.05
N VAL A 319 -2.94 4.22 -7.20
CA VAL A 319 -3.32 2.81 -7.00
C VAL A 319 -4.83 2.63 -7.13
N THR A 320 -5.24 1.40 -7.45
CA THR A 320 -6.65 0.96 -7.53
C THR A 320 -6.93 -0.28 -6.69
N GLU A 321 -5.90 -0.92 -6.16
CA GLU A 321 -5.99 -2.11 -5.34
C GLU A 321 -4.78 -2.23 -4.41
N ILE A 322 -4.94 -3.03 -3.35
CA ILE A 322 -3.86 -3.57 -2.53
C ILE A 322 -3.50 -4.92 -3.15
N LEU A 323 -2.23 -5.10 -3.53
CA LEU A 323 -1.76 -6.32 -4.16
C LEU A 323 -1.63 -7.47 -3.15
N ALA A 324 -1.69 -8.72 -3.62
CA ALA A 324 -1.59 -9.90 -2.74
C ALA A 324 -0.20 -10.02 -2.09
N GLU A 325 0.85 -9.56 -2.76
CA GLU A 325 2.23 -9.47 -2.27
C GLU A 325 2.50 -8.25 -1.38
N GLN A 326 1.52 -7.36 -1.17
CA GLN A 326 1.69 -6.20 -0.28
C GLN A 326 1.90 -6.66 1.16
N THR A 327 2.86 -6.06 1.84
CA THR A 327 3.18 -6.32 3.25
C THR A 327 3.38 -5.02 4.02
N GLY A 328 3.17 -5.06 5.33
CA GLY A 328 3.28 -3.88 6.20
C GLY A 328 2.04 -2.98 6.19
N ASP A 329 1.94 -2.13 7.21
CA ASP A 329 0.91 -1.10 7.30
C ASP A 329 1.08 -0.07 6.17
N ILE A 330 -0.03 0.37 5.58
CA ILE A 330 -0.03 1.32 4.45
C ILE A 330 -0.88 2.55 4.74
N THR A 331 -0.52 3.68 4.12
CA THR A 331 -1.34 4.90 4.09
C THR A 331 -1.73 5.22 2.65
N LEU A 332 -3.02 5.47 2.43
CA LEU A 332 -3.60 5.78 1.14
C LEU A 332 -4.25 7.17 1.17
N TYR A 333 -3.91 7.99 0.18
CA TYR A 333 -4.36 9.38 0.04
C TYR A 333 -5.46 9.46 -1.02
N ALA A 334 -6.62 9.98 -0.65
CA ALA A 334 -7.71 10.25 -1.58
C ALA A 334 -7.48 11.58 -2.30
N LYS A 335 -7.51 11.58 -3.64
CA LYS A 335 -7.48 12.81 -4.42
C LYS A 335 -8.87 13.16 -4.95
N PHE A 336 -9.23 14.42 -4.80
CA PHE A 336 -10.50 14.99 -5.25
C PHE A 336 -10.27 16.19 -6.17
N ALA A 337 -11.20 16.42 -7.10
CA ALA A 337 -11.24 17.60 -7.96
C ALA A 337 -12.60 18.31 -7.77
N LYS A 338 -12.60 19.64 -7.50
CA LYS A 338 -13.84 20.41 -7.32
C LYS A 338 -14.72 20.23 -8.56
N ILE A 339 -16.00 19.98 -8.36
CA ILE A 339 -16.99 20.04 -9.45
C ILE A 339 -17.17 21.54 -9.77
N PRO A 340 -16.89 22.00 -11.00
CA PRO A 340 -17.09 23.40 -11.36
C PRO A 340 -18.56 23.80 -11.24
N GLU A 341 -18.81 24.98 -10.69
CA GLU A 341 -20.16 25.54 -10.64
C GLU A 341 -20.59 26.10 -12.01
N VAL A 342 -21.90 26.19 -12.24
CA VAL A 342 -22.49 26.79 -13.44
C VAL A 342 -23.28 28.02 -13.02
N TYR A 343 -22.96 29.16 -13.65
CA TYR A 343 -23.55 30.46 -13.38
C TYR A 343 -24.29 31.00 -14.60
N ASN A 344 -25.32 31.80 -14.36
CA ASN A 344 -26.19 32.36 -15.38
C ASN A 344 -25.61 33.67 -15.96
N ILE A 345 -25.95 33.96 -17.21
CA ILE A 345 -25.59 35.20 -17.90
C ILE A 345 -26.88 35.90 -18.33
N THR A 346 -27.10 37.10 -17.80
CA THR A 346 -28.20 37.98 -18.21
C THR A 346 -27.70 38.98 -19.24
N TYR A 347 -28.39 39.15 -20.37
CA TYR A 347 -28.03 40.15 -21.39
C TYR A 347 -29.08 41.26 -21.48
N VAL A 348 -28.64 42.51 -21.34
CA VAL A 348 -29.43 43.72 -21.54
C VAL A 348 -29.09 44.28 -22.92
N VAL A 349 -30.03 44.14 -23.87
CA VAL A 349 -29.79 44.41 -25.30
C VAL A 349 -30.68 45.48 -25.94
N ASP A 350 -31.46 46.23 -25.14
CA ASP A 350 -32.30 47.36 -25.60
C ASP A 350 -33.13 47.07 -26.87
N GLY A 351 -33.75 45.89 -26.94
CA GLY A 351 -34.56 45.45 -28.09
C GLY A 351 -33.75 44.95 -29.30
N GLY A 352 -32.43 44.80 -29.17
CA GLY A 352 -31.59 43.99 -30.07
C GLY A 352 -31.68 42.50 -29.78
N VAL A 353 -30.82 41.72 -30.45
CA VAL A 353 -30.70 40.25 -30.31
C VAL A 353 -29.23 39.83 -30.20
N HIS A 354 -28.94 38.70 -29.54
CA HIS A 354 -27.59 38.12 -29.42
C HIS A 354 -27.60 36.61 -29.69
N GLY A 355 -26.42 36.03 -29.94
CA GLY A 355 -26.21 34.58 -30.09
C GLY A 355 -25.41 33.92 -28.96
N ASN A 356 -25.10 34.66 -27.90
CA ASN A 356 -24.27 34.20 -26.78
C ASN A 356 -25.01 33.23 -25.84
N PRO A 357 -24.29 32.31 -25.16
CA PRO A 357 -24.90 31.36 -24.23
C PRO A 357 -25.46 32.05 -22.98
N GLU A 358 -26.51 31.45 -22.40
CA GLU A 358 -27.23 31.95 -21.20
C GLU A 358 -26.57 31.52 -19.87
N SER A 359 -25.49 30.74 -19.93
CA SER A 359 -24.74 30.28 -18.75
C SER A 359 -23.29 29.97 -19.09
N TYR A 360 -22.41 30.02 -18.09
CA TYR A 360 -21.02 29.57 -18.21
C TYR A 360 -20.61 28.70 -17.01
N THR A 361 -19.50 27.98 -17.16
CA THR A 361 -18.95 27.09 -16.13
C THR A 361 -17.68 27.69 -15.53
N GLU A 362 -17.55 27.69 -14.20
CA GLU A 362 -16.36 28.12 -13.47
C GLU A 362 -15.08 27.48 -14.06
N GLY A 363 -14.01 28.26 -14.24
CA GLY A 363 -12.77 27.77 -14.86
C GLY A 363 -12.80 27.69 -16.39
N SER A 364 -13.90 28.08 -17.06
CA SER A 364 -14.02 28.08 -18.53
C SER A 364 -14.31 29.48 -19.07
N ALA A 365 -13.49 29.95 -20.01
CA ALA A 365 -13.71 31.23 -20.68
C ALA A 365 -14.80 31.11 -21.77
N VAL A 366 -15.57 32.18 -21.97
CA VAL A 366 -16.63 32.26 -23.00
C VAL A 366 -16.44 33.52 -23.83
N ALA A 367 -16.03 33.35 -25.09
CA ALA A 367 -15.94 34.44 -26.06
C ALA A 367 -17.34 34.97 -26.42
N LEU A 368 -17.50 36.30 -26.44
CA LEU A 368 -18.76 36.96 -26.74
C LEU A 368 -18.83 37.35 -28.21
N THR A 369 -19.93 36.97 -28.85
CA THR A 369 -20.33 37.42 -30.19
C THR A 369 -21.10 38.73 -30.12
N ASN A 370 -21.01 39.54 -31.18
CA ASN A 370 -21.68 40.85 -31.25
C ASN A 370 -23.21 40.71 -31.22
N ALA A 371 -23.87 41.63 -30.51
CA ALA A 371 -25.32 41.78 -30.63
C ALA A 371 -25.70 42.52 -31.92
N MET A 372 -26.96 42.39 -32.33
CA MET A 372 -27.51 43.03 -33.53
C MET A 372 -28.77 43.84 -33.17
N LYS A 373 -28.86 45.08 -33.67
CA LYS A 373 -30.03 45.95 -33.53
C LYS A 373 -30.22 46.75 -34.82
N THR A 374 -31.36 46.58 -35.47
CA THR A 374 -31.63 47.19 -36.79
C THR A 374 -31.56 48.72 -36.73
N GLY A 375 -30.74 49.33 -37.59
CA GLY A 375 -30.51 50.78 -37.60
C GLY A 375 -29.43 51.28 -36.64
N TYR A 376 -28.67 50.37 -36.02
CA TYR A 376 -27.61 50.69 -35.06
C TYR A 376 -26.33 49.90 -35.34
N THR A 377 -25.18 50.51 -35.04
CA THR A 377 -23.88 49.86 -34.92
C THR A 377 -23.72 49.30 -33.50
N PHE A 378 -23.19 48.10 -33.34
CA PHE A 378 -22.84 47.53 -32.04
C PHE A 378 -21.41 47.95 -31.65
N GLU A 379 -21.25 48.54 -30.47
CA GLU A 379 -19.97 49.04 -29.97
C GLU A 379 -19.26 47.99 -29.08
N GLY A 380 -20.01 47.25 -28.26
CA GLY A 380 -19.43 46.29 -27.32
C GLY A 380 -20.39 45.75 -26.26
N TRP A 381 -19.89 44.77 -25.50
CA TRP A 381 -20.48 44.29 -24.25
C TRP A 381 -19.77 44.93 -23.06
N TYR A 382 -20.51 45.21 -21.99
CA TYR A 382 -20.03 45.90 -20.80
C TYR A 382 -20.60 45.23 -19.54
N LEU A 383 -19.89 45.32 -18.41
CA LEU A 383 -20.32 44.77 -17.12
C LEU A 383 -21.27 45.70 -16.33
N ASP A 384 -21.31 46.98 -16.71
CA ASP A 384 -22.07 48.05 -16.08
C ASP A 384 -23.01 48.77 -17.07
N GLU A 385 -24.08 49.37 -16.54
CA GLU A 385 -25.12 50.06 -17.34
C GLU A 385 -24.56 51.34 -17.99
N GLU A 386 -23.63 52.02 -17.32
CA GLU A 386 -22.90 53.18 -17.81
C GLU A 386 -21.94 52.86 -18.99
N CYS A 387 -21.74 51.57 -19.27
CA CYS A 387 -20.85 51.04 -20.31
C CYS A 387 -19.41 51.56 -20.18
N SER A 388 -18.82 51.39 -19.00
CA SER A 388 -17.50 51.93 -18.60
C SER A 388 -16.32 51.10 -19.10
N GLU A 389 -16.37 49.77 -18.97
CA GLU A 389 -15.29 48.86 -19.41
C GLU A 389 -15.84 47.81 -20.39
N GLN A 390 -15.29 47.81 -21.60
CA GLN A 390 -15.70 46.88 -22.65
C GLN A 390 -15.05 45.51 -22.45
N ILE A 391 -15.87 44.46 -22.48
CA ILE A 391 -15.40 43.07 -22.50
C ILE A 391 -15.67 42.41 -23.86
N THR A 392 -14.86 41.41 -24.20
CA THR A 392 -15.03 40.55 -25.39
C THR A 392 -15.12 39.07 -25.04
N GLU A 393 -14.85 38.70 -23.80
CA GLU A 393 -15.03 37.37 -23.25
C GLU A 393 -15.38 37.45 -21.75
N ILE A 394 -16.04 36.41 -21.25
CA ILE A 394 -16.13 36.09 -19.83
C ILE A 394 -14.88 35.26 -19.51
N SER A 395 -14.06 35.69 -18.55
CA SER A 395 -12.81 35.00 -18.24
C SER A 395 -13.04 33.69 -17.49
N ALA A 396 -12.06 32.78 -17.55
CA ALA A 396 -12.08 31.53 -16.78
C ALA A 396 -12.04 31.76 -15.24
N GLU A 397 -11.62 32.95 -14.80
CA GLU A 397 -11.55 33.34 -13.39
C GLU A 397 -12.87 33.95 -12.88
N GLN A 398 -13.84 34.22 -13.77
CA GLN A 398 -15.12 34.81 -13.39
C GLN A 398 -15.96 33.83 -12.56
N THR A 399 -16.57 34.32 -11.48
CA THR A 399 -17.47 33.54 -10.61
C THR A 399 -18.78 34.30 -10.34
N GLY A 400 -19.87 33.57 -10.13
CA GLY A 400 -21.20 34.11 -9.84
C GLY A 400 -22.00 34.46 -11.09
N ASP A 401 -23.31 34.66 -10.92
CA ASP A 401 -24.19 35.14 -12.01
C ASP A 401 -23.73 36.54 -12.46
N ILE A 402 -23.76 36.81 -13.77
CA ILE A 402 -23.34 38.08 -14.36
C ILE A 402 -24.45 38.72 -15.20
N THR A 403 -24.39 40.04 -15.35
CA THR A 403 -25.23 40.82 -16.27
C THR A 403 -24.35 41.59 -17.24
N LEU A 404 -24.68 41.54 -18.53
CA LEU A 404 -23.92 42.16 -19.62
C LEU A 404 -24.79 43.11 -20.43
N TYR A 405 -24.33 44.33 -20.62
CA TYR A 405 -25.02 45.41 -21.32
C TYR A 405 -24.45 45.58 -22.74
N ALA A 406 -25.31 45.62 -23.75
CA ALA A 406 -24.92 45.89 -25.13
C ALA A 406 -25.04 47.38 -25.47
N LYS A 407 -23.93 47.99 -25.88
CA LYS A 407 -23.92 49.39 -26.32
C LYS A 407 -24.13 49.49 -27.83
N PHE A 408 -25.01 50.41 -28.23
CA PHE A 408 -25.39 50.62 -29.63
C PHE A 408 -25.37 52.10 -30.01
N THR A 409 -24.69 52.44 -31.11
CA THR A 409 -24.72 53.78 -31.71
C THR A 409 -25.72 53.80 -32.86
N LYS A 410 -26.62 54.79 -32.93
CA LYS A 410 -27.58 54.90 -34.05
C LYS A 410 -26.83 55.19 -35.35
N ILE A 411 -27.15 54.46 -36.41
CA ILE A 411 -26.66 54.76 -37.76
C ILE A 411 -27.47 55.94 -38.29
N LEU A 412 -26.81 57.09 -38.50
CA LEU A 412 -27.41 58.27 -39.11
C LEU A 412 -27.35 58.17 -40.63
N GLN A 413 -28.42 58.58 -41.31
CA GLN A 413 -28.52 58.62 -42.77
C GLN A 413 -28.17 60.00 -43.32
N THR A 414 -27.70 60.04 -44.56
CA THR A 414 -27.49 61.27 -45.33
C THR A 414 -28.55 61.41 -46.40
N PHE A 415 -29.09 62.61 -46.54
CA PHE A 415 -30.14 62.97 -47.49
C PHE A 415 -29.68 64.11 -48.40
N ASN A 416 -30.23 64.18 -49.61
CA ASN A 416 -29.87 65.18 -50.60
C ASN A 416 -30.59 66.52 -50.35
N VAL A 417 -29.93 67.61 -50.72
CA VAL A 417 -30.52 68.95 -50.77
C VAL A 417 -30.46 69.46 -52.20
N THR A 418 -31.62 69.79 -52.76
CA THR A 418 -31.76 70.42 -54.08
C THR A 418 -32.01 71.92 -53.88
N TYR A 419 -31.25 72.77 -54.57
CA TYR A 419 -31.38 74.23 -54.48
C TYR A 419 -31.90 74.79 -55.80
N GLU A 420 -33.14 75.27 -55.80
CA GLU A 420 -33.75 75.99 -56.92
C GLU A 420 -33.43 77.48 -56.76
N ALA A 421 -32.20 77.83 -57.15
CA ALA A 421 -31.62 79.15 -56.89
C ALA A 421 -32.03 80.26 -57.90
N ASP A 422 -32.99 80.01 -58.80
CA ASP A 422 -33.43 80.94 -59.86
C ASP A 422 -32.24 81.54 -60.69
N GLY A 423 -31.16 80.77 -60.88
CA GLY A 423 -29.95 81.23 -61.57
C GLY A 423 -29.06 82.18 -60.75
N GLY A 424 -29.23 82.25 -59.44
CA GLY A 424 -28.22 82.74 -58.50
C GLY A 424 -27.24 81.63 -58.06
N GLU A 425 -26.10 82.04 -57.52
CA GLU A 425 -25.04 81.16 -57.01
C GLU A 425 -25.17 80.97 -55.49
N HIS A 426 -24.75 79.81 -54.96
CA HIS A 426 -24.72 79.55 -53.51
C HIS A 426 -23.58 78.59 -53.14
N SER A 427 -23.18 78.59 -51.86
CA SER A 427 -22.16 77.69 -51.31
C SER A 427 -22.69 76.62 -50.36
N ASN A 428 -24.03 76.48 -50.25
CA ASN A 428 -24.67 75.50 -49.38
C ASN A 428 -24.38 74.03 -49.76
N PRO A 429 -24.31 73.11 -48.79
CA PRO A 429 -23.95 71.71 -49.05
C PRO A 429 -25.08 70.95 -49.74
N ALA A 430 -24.74 70.13 -50.75
CA ALA A 430 -25.69 69.32 -51.52
C ALA A 430 -26.31 68.13 -50.74
N THR A 431 -25.89 67.90 -49.50
CA THR A 431 -26.39 66.83 -48.63
C THR A 431 -26.36 67.26 -47.17
N TYR A 432 -27.24 66.71 -46.34
CA TYR A 432 -27.20 66.86 -44.89
C TYR A 432 -27.36 65.50 -44.18
N THR A 433 -26.93 65.40 -42.92
CA THR A 433 -27.05 64.19 -42.10
C THR A 433 -28.19 64.38 -41.08
N GLU A 434 -29.07 63.38 -40.93
CA GLU A 434 -30.11 63.45 -39.87
C GLU A 434 -29.47 63.63 -38.47
N GLY A 435 -30.14 64.36 -37.59
CA GLY A 435 -29.60 64.70 -36.27
C GLY A 435 -28.58 65.84 -36.26
N THR A 436 -28.25 66.43 -37.41
CA THR A 436 -27.35 67.60 -37.52
C THR A 436 -28.08 68.82 -38.07
N THR A 437 -27.80 70.02 -37.53
CA THR A 437 -28.31 71.28 -38.07
C THR A 437 -27.32 71.84 -39.08
N VAL A 438 -27.80 72.26 -40.26
CA VAL A 438 -27.01 72.94 -41.29
C VAL A 438 -27.53 74.37 -41.44
N GLN A 439 -26.72 75.37 -41.07
CA GLN A 439 -27.04 76.78 -41.34
C GLN A 439 -26.94 77.06 -42.84
N LEU A 440 -27.94 77.75 -43.40
CA LEU A 440 -27.95 78.14 -44.80
C LEU A 440 -27.25 79.49 -44.98
N VAL A 441 -26.41 79.56 -46.00
CA VAL A 441 -25.74 80.76 -46.50
C VAL A 441 -26.60 81.38 -47.60
N ASP A 442 -26.71 82.70 -47.61
CA ASP A 442 -27.42 83.47 -48.63
C ASP A 442 -26.93 83.17 -50.05
N ALA A 443 -27.86 83.13 -51.00
CA ALA A 443 -27.52 83.05 -52.43
C ALA A 443 -27.22 84.45 -53.01
N THR A 444 -26.40 84.52 -54.05
CA THR A 444 -26.05 85.78 -54.72
C THR A 444 -26.52 85.78 -56.18
N LYS A 445 -27.05 86.91 -56.65
CA LYS A 445 -27.55 87.07 -58.02
C LYS A 445 -27.39 88.52 -58.46
N ASP A 446 -26.61 88.75 -59.52
CA ASP A 446 -26.23 90.09 -59.97
C ASP A 446 -27.47 90.96 -60.30
N GLY A 447 -27.55 92.13 -59.65
CA GLY A 447 -28.67 93.07 -59.80
C GLY A 447 -29.91 92.72 -58.96
N TYR A 448 -29.82 91.80 -58.01
CA TYR A 448 -30.89 91.43 -57.09
C TYR A 448 -30.42 91.42 -55.63
N THR A 449 -31.35 91.69 -54.71
CA THR A 449 -31.23 91.45 -53.26
C THR A 449 -31.78 90.06 -52.96
N PHE A 450 -31.10 89.30 -52.10
CA PHE A 450 -31.58 88.01 -51.61
C PHE A 450 -32.59 88.21 -50.48
N ASP A 451 -33.75 87.56 -50.58
CA ASP A 451 -34.88 87.71 -49.65
C ASP A 451 -35.08 86.48 -48.75
N GLY A 452 -34.21 85.46 -48.82
CA GLY A 452 -34.28 84.24 -48.01
C GLY A 452 -34.39 82.93 -48.81
N TRP A 453 -34.15 81.81 -48.12
CA TRP A 453 -34.44 80.46 -48.60
C TRP A 453 -35.83 80.02 -48.12
N TYR A 454 -36.57 79.31 -48.97
CA TYR A 454 -37.93 78.87 -48.68
C TYR A 454 -38.09 77.38 -48.98
N THR A 455 -38.93 76.69 -48.21
CA THR A 455 -39.23 75.25 -48.41
C THR A 455 -40.29 74.97 -49.48
N ASP A 456 -40.89 76.02 -50.02
CA ASP A 456 -41.92 75.97 -51.06
C ASP A 456 -41.66 77.02 -52.15
N SER A 457 -42.14 76.74 -53.37
CA SER A 457 -41.97 77.62 -54.53
C SER A 457 -42.94 78.80 -54.58
N ALA A 458 -43.84 78.94 -53.62
CA ALA A 458 -44.68 80.13 -53.45
C ALA A 458 -44.05 81.17 -52.51
N PHE A 459 -42.92 80.79 -51.87
CA PHE A 459 -42.18 81.58 -50.89
C PHE A 459 -43.00 81.95 -49.65
N GLU A 460 -43.76 80.98 -49.12
CA GLU A 460 -44.58 81.15 -47.92
C GLU A 460 -43.85 80.72 -46.63
N ASN A 461 -42.94 79.74 -46.71
CA ASN A 461 -42.28 79.10 -45.57
C ASN A 461 -40.75 79.29 -45.61
N GLU A 462 -40.29 80.43 -45.09
CA GLU A 462 -38.87 80.80 -45.02
C GLU A 462 -38.09 79.93 -44.01
N VAL A 463 -36.84 79.61 -44.34
CA VAL A 463 -35.90 78.85 -43.51
C VAL A 463 -34.49 79.44 -43.57
N THR A 464 -33.81 79.50 -42.41
CA THR A 464 -32.39 79.88 -42.31
C THR A 464 -31.48 78.68 -42.02
N GLU A 465 -32.05 77.51 -41.72
CA GLU A 465 -31.33 76.28 -41.44
C GLU A 465 -32.12 75.04 -41.89
N ILE A 466 -31.40 73.95 -42.16
CA ILE A 466 -31.94 72.60 -42.16
C ILE A 466 -31.82 72.09 -40.72
N SER A 467 -32.93 71.81 -40.04
CA SER A 467 -32.92 71.43 -38.64
C SER A 467 -32.41 70.01 -38.41
N ALA A 468 -31.85 69.74 -37.23
CA ALA A 468 -31.48 68.39 -36.80
C ALA A 468 -32.62 67.35 -36.81
N THR A 469 -33.89 67.80 -36.86
CA THR A 469 -35.08 66.93 -36.95
C THR A 469 -35.53 66.64 -38.39
N GLN A 470 -34.94 67.27 -39.40
CA GLN A 470 -35.29 67.09 -40.81
C GLN A 470 -34.89 65.69 -41.29
N THR A 471 -35.78 65.00 -42.02
CA THR A 471 -35.54 63.66 -42.57
C THR A 471 -36.05 63.56 -44.01
N GLY A 472 -35.34 62.80 -44.85
CA GLY A 472 -35.63 62.71 -46.28
C GLY A 472 -35.03 63.87 -47.10
N ASP A 473 -34.92 63.64 -48.41
CA ASP A 473 -34.42 64.64 -49.35
C ASP A 473 -35.31 65.89 -49.36
N ILE A 474 -34.70 67.07 -49.45
CA ILE A 474 -35.38 68.38 -49.38
C ILE A 474 -35.03 69.26 -50.58
N THR A 475 -35.97 70.11 -51.01
CA THR A 475 -35.77 71.13 -52.03
C THR A 475 -35.98 72.51 -51.40
N LEU A 476 -35.06 73.44 -51.67
CA LEU A 476 -35.07 74.81 -51.14
C LEU A 476 -35.02 75.82 -52.30
N TYR A 477 -35.84 76.85 -52.21
CA TYR A 477 -36.05 77.85 -53.26
C TYR A 477 -35.45 79.19 -52.81
N ALA A 478 -34.60 79.80 -53.64
CA ALA A 478 -34.07 81.14 -53.37
C ALA A 478 -35.06 82.21 -53.84
N LYS A 479 -35.29 83.23 -53.01
CA LYS A 479 -36.10 84.38 -53.38
C LYS A 479 -35.22 85.61 -53.60
N PHE A 480 -35.53 86.37 -54.64
CA PHE A 480 -34.75 87.54 -55.04
C PHE A 480 -35.62 88.73 -55.46
N THR A 481 -35.35 89.90 -54.89
CA THR A 481 -35.96 91.18 -55.29
C THR A 481 -35.00 91.99 -56.15
N LYS A 482 -35.43 92.41 -57.35
CA LYS A 482 -34.55 93.15 -58.28
C LYS A 482 -34.19 94.52 -57.72
N ILE A 483 -32.90 94.87 -57.74
CA ILE A 483 -32.40 96.18 -57.36
C ILE A 483 -32.81 97.19 -58.45
N VAL A 484 -33.59 98.20 -58.05
CA VAL A 484 -34.00 99.31 -58.92
C VAL A 484 -33.09 100.50 -58.64
N ILE A 485 -32.13 100.75 -59.52
CA ILE A 485 -31.37 102.02 -59.52
C ILE A 485 -32.27 103.07 -60.18
N PRO A 486 -32.58 104.20 -59.52
CA PRO A 486 -33.30 105.30 -60.15
C PRO A 486 -32.39 105.97 -61.19
N ASP A 487 -32.81 105.94 -62.45
CA ASP A 487 -32.07 106.50 -63.58
C ASP A 487 -32.29 108.02 -63.62
N ASP A 488 -31.28 108.78 -63.18
CA ASP A 488 -31.23 110.23 -63.35
C ASP A 488 -30.77 110.55 -64.78
N SER A 489 -31.60 111.26 -65.55
CA SER A 489 -31.18 111.75 -66.86
C SER A 489 -31.88 113.04 -67.29
N GLY A 490 -31.08 114.08 -67.48
CA GLY A 490 -31.39 115.24 -68.32
C GLY A 490 -31.21 116.60 -67.62
N SER A 491 -30.46 117.55 -68.18
CA SER A 491 -29.58 117.49 -69.36
C SER A 491 -28.64 118.70 -69.36
N ASP A 492 -27.57 118.65 -70.16
CA ASP A 492 -26.58 119.72 -70.34
C ASP A 492 -27.18 121.09 -70.72
N ASN A 493 -26.50 122.18 -70.31
CA ASN A 493 -25.71 122.99 -71.25
C ASN A 493 -24.97 124.19 -70.59
N ASP A 494 -23.65 124.08 -70.60
CA ASP A 494 -22.70 124.99 -71.29
C ASP A 494 -22.35 126.42 -70.77
N SER A 495 -21.07 126.75 -70.98
CA SER A 495 -20.39 128.07 -71.01
C SER A 495 -20.17 128.92 -69.72
N ASP A 496 -18.88 129.07 -69.37
CA ASP A 496 -18.10 130.27 -68.99
C ASP A 496 -18.71 131.40 -68.13
N GLU A 497 -18.06 131.75 -66.99
CA GLU A 497 -16.97 132.77 -66.92
C GLU A 497 -16.80 133.40 -65.50
N SER A 498 -15.56 133.43 -64.99
CA SER A 498 -14.99 134.43 -64.03
C SER A 498 -15.45 134.52 -62.55
N GLY A 499 -14.52 135.01 -61.70
CA GLY A 499 -14.80 135.64 -60.40
C GLY A 499 -14.73 134.71 -59.16
N SER A 500 -13.59 134.49 -58.48
CA SER A 500 -12.78 135.45 -57.69
C SER A 500 -13.41 135.91 -56.36
N SER A 501 -13.07 135.22 -55.26
CA SER A 501 -12.62 135.80 -53.97
C SER A 501 -12.33 134.63 -53.02
N ASP A 502 -11.08 134.31 -52.73
CA ASP A 502 -10.30 134.88 -51.61
C ASP A 502 -10.88 134.40 -50.27
N ASP A 503 -10.24 133.41 -49.63
CA ASP A 503 -9.28 133.62 -48.52
C ASP A 503 -10.00 133.44 -47.16
N THR A 504 -9.39 132.98 -46.07
CA THR A 504 -8.02 132.54 -45.74
C THR A 504 -8.20 131.56 -44.55
N ASN A 505 -7.57 130.40 -44.44
CA ASN A 505 -6.14 130.06 -44.35
C ASN A 505 -5.86 129.41 -42.97
N ALA A 506 -5.28 128.20 -43.05
CA ALA A 506 -4.28 127.63 -42.14
C ALA A 506 -4.70 127.22 -40.70
N SER A 507 -4.02 126.25 -40.08
CA SER A 507 -2.74 125.60 -40.43
C SER A 507 -2.69 124.11 -40.06
N ASP A 508 -1.86 123.32 -40.76
CA ASP A 508 -0.79 122.42 -40.25
C ASP A 508 -0.91 121.90 -38.79
N SER A 509 -0.60 120.65 -38.40
CA SER A 509 0.10 119.48 -39.03
C SER A 509 -0.07 118.27 -38.05
N ASP A 510 0.42 117.04 -38.25
CA ASP A 510 1.38 116.47 -39.21
C ASP A 510 1.16 114.94 -39.44
N SER A 511 2.04 114.39 -40.27
CA SER A 511 2.46 113.02 -40.61
C SER A 511 3.01 112.17 -39.42
N GLU A 512 3.35 110.87 -39.50
CA GLU A 512 3.74 109.95 -40.61
C GLU A 512 3.21 108.49 -40.45
N SER A 513 3.29 107.70 -41.53
CA SER A 513 3.22 106.21 -41.57
C SER A 513 4.58 105.56 -41.12
N ILE A 514 4.80 104.27 -40.87
CA ILE A 514 4.52 103.00 -41.62
C ILE A 514 4.67 101.81 -40.63
N GLY A 515 4.00 100.65 -40.83
CA GLY A 515 4.36 99.40 -40.14
C GLY A 515 3.52 98.17 -40.54
N ASP A 516 4.18 97.08 -40.93
CA ASP A 516 3.60 95.92 -41.64
C ASP A 516 3.37 94.65 -40.76
N ILE A 517 2.34 93.86 -41.12
CA ILE A 517 2.34 92.37 -41.25
C ILE A 517 2.37 91.42 -40.01
N VAL A 518 1.22 90.74 -39.80
CA VAL A 518 1.00 89.26 -39.64
C VAL A 518 1.11 88.49 -38.29
N PHE A 519 0.01 87.77 -38.02
CA PHE A 519 -0.25 86.54 -37.23
C PHE A 519 0.22 86.39 -35.77
N GLN A 520 -0.76 86.04 -34.91
CA GLN A 520 -0.55 85.44 -33.60
C GLN A 520 -0.41 83.92 -33.70
N LEU A 521 0.53 83.35 -32.95
CA LEU A 521 0.54 81.94 -32.55
C LEU A 521 0.38 81.88 -31.02
N PHE A 522 -0.35 80.87 -30.54
CA PHE A 522 -0.52 80.61 -29.13
C PHE A 522 0.77 80.08 -28.51
N ASP A 523 1.13 80.61 -27.34
CA ASP A 523 2.01 79.93 -26.40
C ASP A 523 1.56 80.27 -24.97
N CYS A 524 1.31 79.25 -24.14
CA CYS A 524 1.15 79.42 -22.70
C CYS A 524 1.35 78.09 -21.97
N SER A 525 2.52 77.94 -21.37
CA SER A 525 2.86 76.81 -20.49
C SER A 525 2.39 77.07 -19.05
N SER A 526 1.84 76.06 -18.39
CA SER A 526 1.88 75.91 -16.92
C SER A 526 1.82 74.41 -16.57
N MET A 527 2.94 73.84 -16.15
CA MET A 527 3.30 73.64 -14.73
C MET A 527 2.33 72.76 -13.94
N LEU A 528 2.79 71.57 -13.56
CA LEU A 528 2.65 71.06 -12.18
C LEU A 528 3.79 70.06 -11.89
N SER A 529 4.34 70.17 -10.68
CA SER A 529 5.49 69.38 -10.20
C SER A 529 5.05 68.28 -9.25
N PHE A 530 5.76 67.15 -9.22
CA PHE A 530 5.95 66.37 -8.00
C PHE A 530 7.34 65.71 -8.02
N GLY A 531 7.97 65.60 -6.85
CA GLY A 531 9.31 65.03 -6.73
C GLY A 531 9.47 64.15 -5.50
N GLY A 532 10.05 62.96 -5.71
CA GLY A 532 10.64 62.12 -4.67
C GLY A 532 9.66 61.29 -3.82
N VAL A 533 10.07 60.16 -3.22
CA VAL A 533 11.30 59.33 -3.39
C VAL A 533 10.94 57.91 -2.88
N GLY A 534 11.50 56.84 -3.45
CA GLY A 534 11.34 55.49 -2.87
C GLY A 534 11.99 54.38 -3.70
N ALA A 535 13.07 53.80 -3.20
CA ALA A 535 13.89 52.82 -3.93
C ALA A 535 13.17 51.49 -4.21
N LEU A 536 13.49 50.88 -5.37
CA LEU A 536 13.19 49.48 -5.67
C LEU A 536 14.48 48.67 -5.71
N SER A 537 14.54 47.60 -4.92
CA SER A 537 15.68 46.66 -4.87
C SER A 537 15.49 45.50 -5.85
N ILE A 538 16.59 45.05 -6.43
CA ILE A 538 16.65 43.99 -7.45
C ILE A 538 16.34 42.61 -6.84
N LEU A 539 15.56 41.79 -7.56
CA LEU A 539 15.71 40.34 -7.52
C LEU A 539 15.65 39.76 -8.94
N ILE A 540 16.66 38.96 -9.31
CA ILE A 540 16.76 38.27 -10.60
C ILE A 540 16.30 36.83 -10.40
N ALA A 541 15.39 36.35 -11.24
CA ALA A 541 15.16 34.93 -11.46
C ALA A 541 15.29 34.64 -12.95
N ALA A 542 16.21 33.74 -13.31
CA ALA A 542 16.53 33.45 -14.70
C ALA A 542 15.50 32.52 -15.34
N SER A 543 15.28 32.69 -16.64
CA SER A 543 14.66 31.67 -17.51
C SER A 543 15.47 31.60 -18.80
N ALA A 544 16.02 30.43 -19.10
CA ALA A 544 16.98 30.26 -20.19
C ALA A 544 16.30 30.28 -21.55
N LEU A 545 16.70 31.21 -22.42
CA LEU A 545 16.20 31.32 -23.78
C LEU A 545 16.92 30.33 -24.70
N ILE A 546 16.18 29.42 -25.34
CA ILE A 546 16.71 28.49 -26.35
C ILE A 546 16.91 29.24 -27.67
N ILE A 547 18.15 29.60 -27.99
CA ILE A 547 18.50 30.21 -29.29
C ILE A 547 18.66 29.10 -30.33
N LYS A 548 17.66 28.97 -31.22
CA LYS A 548 17.76 28.14 -32.43
C LYS A 548 18.32 28.97 -33.57
N LYS A 549 19.62 28.79 -33.85
CA LYS A 549 20.32 29.48 -34.96
C LYS A 549 19.66 29.14 -36.31
N LYS A 550 19.28 30.17 -37.07
CA LYS A 550 18.96 30.08 -38.49
C LYS A 550 19.34 31.39 -39.18
N GLU A 551 20.38 31.35 -40.00
CA GLU A 551 20.60 32.22 -41.16
C GLU A 551 21.69 31.58 -42.04
N ASP A 552 21.67 31.93 -43.32
CA ASP A 552 22.25 31.19 -44.45
C ASP A 552 23.78 31.28 -44.61
#